data_AF-A0A7Y5NPK6-F1
#
_entry.id   AF-A0A7Y5NPK6-F1
#
_cell.length_a   1.000
_cell.length_b   1.000
_cell.length_c   1.000
_cell.angle_alpha   90.00
_cell.angle_beta   90.00
_cell.angle_gamma   90.00
#
_symmetry.space_group_name_H-M   'P 1'
#
loop_
_entity.id
_entity.type
_entity.pdbx_description
1 polymer ?
#
loop_
_entity_poly.entity_id
_entity_poly.type
_entity_poly.pdbx_seq_one_letter_code
_entity_poly.pdbx_strand_id
1 'polypeptide(L)'
;MAATLRSKLAPIYQAVLPAFFDRPAIEETRATCDDCAMCDKTAPAGVQTTHFDPETKCCTYHPSLPNYLVGAVFADPSPDLEEGRRRLRAKLAHRIGVTPRWLAAPRKFLVHLEASRYWAFGRAKSMKCPYYDDGRCSIWHHRETVCSTFFCKYEGAQYGWAFWDAMKQYMFRVESALTQYAIRTVGPDTTEPTIGRLKMTLEDVEDRPPPEAEYARYWGSWLGREEAFYIACHEAVSSLDAARVAEILDATPRAKELSSEMEEKYDALTKPKLHERLVRNRKLEVVPATGGVVVTSYSRYDPFFMSEALAQVVDGFREDEPVRETLARLKRDEGLDVPEELVMRLQMLDVVVPPSPSNDGEKSD
;
A
#
# COMPACT_ATOMS: atom_id res chain seq x y z
N MET A 1 -26.31 2.31 -3.25
CA MET A 1 -25.33 3.01 -4.10
C MET A 1 -24.12 2.10 -4.24
N ALA A 2 -23.51 2.02 -5.42
CA ALA A 2 -22.27 1.25 -5.60
C ALA A 2 -21.14 1.90 -4.78
N ALA A 3 -20.23 1.09 -4.22
CA ALA A 3 -19.06 1.61 -3.51
C ALA A 3 -18.14 2.37 -4.48
N THR A 4 -17.58 3.49 -4.03
CA THR A 4 -16.62 4.31 -4.79
C THR A 4 -15.23 4.23 -4.17
N LEU A 5 -14.18 4.65 -4.89
CA LEU A 5 -12.83 4.74 -4.33
C LEU A 5 -12.81 5.59 -3.04
N ARG A 6 -13.56 6.69 -3.02
CA ARG A 6 -13.73 7.58 -1.84
C ARG A 6 -14.20 6.82 -0.61
N SER A 7 -15.12 5.86 -0.77
CA SER A 7 -15.67 5.08 0.35
C SER A 7 -14.68 4.11 1.00
N LYS A 8 -13.52 3.85 0.37
CA LYS A 8 -12.44 3.01 0.92
C LYS A 8 -11.48 3.80 1.82
N LEU A 9 -11.57 5.13 1.84
CA LEU A 9 -10.68 6.03 2.56
C LEU A 9 -11.34 6.62 3.81
N ALA A 10 -10.55 7.28 4.66
CA ALA A 10 -11.05 7.88 5.89
C ALA A 10 -12.13 8.95 5.62
N PRO A 11 -13.18 9.06 6.46
CA PRO A 11 -14.31 9.98 6.25
C PRO A 11 -13.93 11.44 6.01
N ILE A 12 -12.82 11.91 6.60
CA ILE A 12 -12.34 13.30 6.41
C ILE A 12 -12.10 13.64 4.93
N TYR A 13 -11.81 12.64 4.10
CA TYR A 13 -11.56 12.84 2.67
C TYR A 13 -12.83 12.97 1.82
N GLN A 14 -14.01 12.70 2.40
CA GLN A 14 -15.26 12.65 1.64
C GLN A 14 -15.57 13.95 0.93
N ALA A 15 -15.32 15.09 1.57
CA ALA A 15 -15.63 16.41 1.01
C ALA A 15 -14.51 17.04 0.17
N VAL A 16 -13.28 16.50 0.23
CA VAL A 16 -12.08 17.21 -0.26
C VAL A 16 -11.35 16.55 -1.42
N LEU A 17 -11.51 15.23 -1.63
CA LEU A 17 -10.85 14.56 -2.75
C LEU A 17 -11.53 14.87 -4.10
N PRO A 18 -10.78 14.94 -5.21
CA PRO A 18 -11.31 15.27 -6.52
C PRO A 18 -12.31 14.23 -7.04
N ALA A 19 -13.07 14.59 -8.07
CA ALA A 19 -14.12 13.76 -8.67
C ALA A 19 -13.65 12.38 -9.16
N PHE A 20 -12.35 12.21 -9.41
CA PHE A 20 -11.77 10.90 -9.73
C PHE A 20 -12.14 9.83 -8.68
N PHE A 21 -12.20 10.19 -7.40
CA PHE A 21 -12.52 9.25 -6.32
C PHE A 21 -14.00 8.82 -6.28
N ASP A 22 -14.85 9.42 -7.11
CA ASP A 22 -16.25 9.01 -7.28
C ASP A 22 -16.41 7.88 -8.31
N ARG A 23 -15.32 7.48 -8.97
CA ARG A 23 -15.28 6.27 -9.80
C ARG A 23 -15.56 5.00 -8.96
N PRO A 24 -16.05 3.92 -9.59
CA PRO A 24 -16.32 2.65 -8.91
C PRO A 24 -15.13 2.14 -8.10
N ALA A 25 -15.39 1.56 -6.93
CA ALA A 25 -14.35 0.90 -6.14
C ALA A 25 -13.81 -0.34 -6.86
N ILE A 26 -12.51 -0.58 -6.73
CA ILE A 26 -11.90 -1.87 -7.03
C ILE A 26 -12.09 -2.77 -5.81
N GLU A 27 -12.73 -3.92 -5.99
CA GLU A 27 -12.96 -4.89 -4.91
C GLU A 27 -11.93 -6.02 -4.99
N GLU A 28 -11.08 -6.12 -3.97
CA GLU A 28 -10.05 -7.16 -3.89
C GLU A 28 -10.55 -8.39 -3.13
N THR A 29 -11.35 -9.23 -3.81
CA THR A 29 -12.07 -10.33 -3.16
C THR A 29 -11.18 -11.44 -2.60
N ARG A 30 -9.95 -11.55 -3.10
CA ARG A 30 -8.91 -12.46 -2.58
C ARG A 30 -8.12 -11.92 -1.38
N ALA A 31 -8.42 -10.71 -0.90
CA ALA A 31 -7.70 -10.05 0.19
C ALA A 31 -8.62 -9.64 1.36
N THR A 32 -9.43 -10.58 1.85
CA THR A 32 -10.34 -10.36 2.99
C THR A 32 -9.65 -10.62 4.33
N CYS A 33 -9.90 -9.77 5.33
CA CYS A 33 -9.34 -9.96 6.67
C CYS A 33 -10.05 -11.09 7.44
N ASP A 34 -11.36 -11.24 7.27
CA ASP A 34 -12.17 -12.24 7.98
C ASP A 34 -11.83 -13.67 7.56
N ASP A 35 -11.53 -13.89 6.27
CA ASP A 35 -11.16 -15.18 5.71
C ASP A 35 -9.77 -15.13 5.02
N CYS A 36 -8.76 -14.68 5.76
CA CYS A 36 -7.43 -14.35 5.22
C CYS A 36 -6.83 -15.42 4.31
N ALA A 37 -6.70 -15.10 3.02
CA ALA A 37 -6.14 -15.99 2.00
C ALA A 37 -4.62 -16.24 2.13
N MET A 38 -3.98 -15.55 3.07
CA MET A 38 -2.55 -15.68 3.38
C MET A 38 -2.27 -16.54 4.62
N CYS A 39 -3.29 -16.86 5.41
CA CYS A 39 -3.13 -17.83 6.48
C CYS A 39 -3.16 -19.24 5.86
N ASP A 40 -2.28 -20.14 6.34
CA ASP A 40 -2.21 -21.49 5.80
C ASP A 40 -3.54 -22.21 6.00
N LYS A 41 -4.19 -22.56 4.88
CA LYS A 41 -5.47 -23.25 4.85
C LYS A 41 -5.35 -24.69 4.34
N THR A 42 -4.13 -25.24 4.22
CA THR A 42 -3.70 -26.46 3.51
C THR A 42 -3.01 -26.15 2.17
N ALA A 43 -1.77 -25.68 2.20
CA ALA A 43 -0.96 -25.65 0.97
C ALA A 43 -0.66 -27.08 0.47
N PRO A 44 -0.88 -27.40 -0.82
CA PRO A 44 -0.45 -28.67 -1.40
C PRO A 44 1.06 -28.88 -1.22
N ALA A 45 1.45 -30.11 -0.91
CA ALA A 45 2.86 -30.47 -0.75
C ALA A 45 3.66 -30.09 -2.02
N GLY A 46 4.72 -29.30 -1.86
CA GLY A 46 5.66 -28.93 -2.94
C GLY A 46 5.58 -27.47 -3.42
N VAL A 47 4.55 -26.70 -3.06
CA VAL A 47 4.48 -25.26 -3.42
C VAL A 47 4.91 -24.42 -2.21
N GLN A 48 6.14 -23.91 -2.22
CA GLN A 48 6.61 -22.96 -1.20
C GLN A 48 5.91 -21.60 -1.37
N THR A 49 4.77 -21.44 -0.72
CA THR A 49 4.04 -20.18 -0.66
C THR A 49 4.36 -19.44 0.64
N THR A 50 4.53 -18.13 0.56
CA THR A 50 4.70 -17.31 1.76
C THR A 50 3.36 -17.13 2.44
N HIS A 51 3.21 -17.65 3.66
CA HIS A 51 2.03 -17.44 4.49
C HIS A 51 2.27 -16.40 5.58
N PHE A 52 1.18 -15.82 6.07
CA PHE A 52 1.14 -15.00 7.27
C PHE A 52 0.82 -15.87 8.49
N ASP A 53 1.30 -15.43 9.65
CA ASP A 53 0.93 -15.99 10.93
C ASP A 53 -0.58 -15.76 11.18
N PRO A 54 -1.36 -16.78 11.54
CA PRO A 54 -2.81 -16.67 11.69
C PRO A 54 -3.24 -15.75 12.83
N GLU A 55 -2.39 -15.53 13.84
CA GLU A 55 -2.71 -14.65 14.97
C GLU A 55 -2.52 -13.17 14.64
N THR A 56 -1.67 -12.84 13.67
CA THR A 56 -1.36 -11.44 13.29
C THR A 56 -1.82 -11.06 11.90
N LYS A 57 -2.00 -12.01 10.98
CA LYS A 57 -2.31 -11.77 9.56
C LYS A 57 -1.34 -10.74 8.97
N CYS A 58 -1.81 -9.82 8.12
CA CYS A 58 -1.01 -8.69 7.63
C CYS A 58 -0.82 -7.56 8.68
N CYS A 59 -1.44 -7.64 9.86
CA CYS A 59 -1.37 -6.61 10.91
C CYS A 59 -0.07 -6.67 11.72
N THR A 60 1.06 -6.83 11.03
CA THR A 60 2.41 -6.63 11.57
C THR A 60 3.06 -5.34 11.01
N TYR A 61 2.25 -4.44 10.46
CA TYR A 61 2.64 -3.09 10.09
C TYR A 61 2.07 -2.10 11.11
N HIS A 62 2.94 -1.29 11.71
CA HIS A 62 2.56 -0.21 12.60
C HIS A 62 2.55 1.09 11.78
N PRO A 63 1.37 1.68 11.51
CA PRO A 63 1.28 2.88 10.70
C PRO A 63 1.79 4.11 11.43
N SER A 64 2.26 5.10 10.68
CA SER A 64 2.49 6.45 11.20
C SER A 64 1.30 7.33 10.86
N LEU A 65 0.45 7.59 11.85
CA LEU A 65 -0.81 8.29 11.62
C LEU A 65 -0.57 9.80 11.49
N PRO A 66 -1.04 10.46 10.41
CA PRO A 66 -1.09 11.92 10.29
C PRO A 66 -1.74 12.58 11.49
N ASN A 67 -1.24 13.74 11.91
CA ASN A 67 -1.77 14.48 13.06
C ASN A 67 -3.30 14.67 13.04
N TYR A 68 -3.88 14.99 11.88
CA TYR A 68 -5.31 15.20 11.73
C TYR A 68 -6.11 13.89 11.68
N LEU A 69 -5.50 12.76 11.28
CA LEU A 69 -6.17 11.44 11.38
C LEU A 69 -6.17 10.94 12.82
N VAL A 70 -5.12 11.24 13.59
CA VAL A 70 -5.11 11.03 15.05
C VAL A 70 -6.23 11.83 15.70
N GLY A 71 -6.35 13.11 15.34
CA GLY A 71 -7.45 13.96 15.80
C GLY A 71 -8.82 13.43 15.38
N ALA A 72 -8.95 12.88 14.17
CA ALA A 72 -10.20 12.28 13.69
C ALA A 72 -10.64 11.09 14.58
N VAL A 73 -9.70 10.23 15.00
CA VAL A 73 -10.01 9.12 15.92
C VAL A 73 -10.52 9.63 17.28
N PHE A 74 -9.93 10.73 17.79
CA PHE A 74 -10.36 11.31 19.06
C PHE A 74 -11.70 12.06 18.95
N ALA A 75 -11.94 12.74 17.83
CA ALA A 75 -13.15 13.53 17.59
C ALA A 75 -14.37 12.67 17.23
N ASP A 76 -14.16 11.50 16.63
CA ASP A 76 -15.24 10.58 16.28
C ASP A 76 -15.82 9.94 17.55
N PRO A 77 -17.10 10.17 17.89
CA PRO A 77 -17.72 9.64 19.10
C PRO A 77 -18.18 8.19 18.97
N SER A 78 -17.97 7.54 17.81
CA SER A 78 -18.51 6.21 17.54
C SER A 78 -18.00 5.18 18.59
N PRO A 79 -18.89 4.32 19.14
CA PRO A 79 -18.50 3.38 20.19
C PRO A 79 -17.46 2.34 19.77
N ASP A 80 -17.45 1.93 18.50
CA ASP A 80 -16.51 0.97 17.92
C ASP A 80 -15.06 1.49 17.90
N LEU A 81 -14.85 2.80 17.98
CA LEU A 81 -13.54 3.44 18.07
C LEU A 81 -13.03 3.64 19.50
N GLU A 82 -13.80 3.26 20.54
CA GLU A 82 -13.39 3.48 21.94
C GLU A 82 -12.07 2.78 22.27
N GLU A 83 -11.91 1.53 21.81
CA GLU A 83 -10.65 0.79 21.99
C GLU A 83 -9.50 1.44 21.23
N GLY A 84 -9.77 2.01 20.04
CA GLY A 84 -8.83 2.83 19.30
C GLY A 84 -8.37 4.03 20.12
N ARG A 85 -9.30 4.87 20.58
CA ARG A 85 -8.99 6.04 21.41
C ARG A 85 -8.18 5.67 22.66
N ARG A 86 -8.56 4.60 23.36
CA ARG A 86 -7.83 4.10 24.53
C ARG A 86 -6.37 3.76 24.19
N ARG A 87 -6.12 3.07 23.08
CA ARG A 87 -4.77 2.70 22.61
C ARG A 87 -3.95 3.91 22.17
N LEU A 88 -4.57 4.88 21.50
CA LEU A 88 -3.89 6.13 21.15
C LEU A 88 -3.48 6.91 22.41
N ARG A 89 -4.36 7.05 23.41
CA ARG A 89 -4.02 7.68 24.70
C ARG A 89 -2.87 6.99 25.42
N ALA A 90 -2.87 5.66 25.44
CA ALA A 90 -1.75 4.90 25.97
C ALA A 90 -0.44 5.24 25.23
N LYS A 91 -0.47 5.31 23.90
CA LYS A 91 0.69 5.70 23.09
C LYS A 91 1.16 7.13 23.36
N LEU A 92 0.24 8.09 23.54
CA LEU A 92 0.57 9.46 23.95
C LEU A 92 1.27 9.48 25.31
N ALA A 93 0.77 8.72 26.29
CA ALA A 93 1.38 8.61 27.62
C ALA A 93 2.80 8.05 27.57
N HIS A 94 3.08 7.11 26.65
CA HIS A 94 4.41 6.54 26.45
C HIS A 94 5.39 7.46 25.71
N ARG A 95 4.91 8.48 24.96
CA ARG A 95 5.72 9.46 24.21
C ARG A 95 6.66 8.88 23.13
N ILE A 96 6.60 7.58 22.85
CA ILE A 96 7.44 6.93 21.82
C ILE A 96 6.77 7.08 20.44
N GLY A 97 7.46 7.80 19.55
CA GLY A 97 6.95 8.12 18.22
C GLY A 97 5.82 9.16 18.25
N VAL A 98 5.72 9.96 19.31
CA VAL A 98 4.70 11.00 19.48
C VAL A 98 5.30 12.36 19.09
N THR A 99 4.90 12.90 17.94
CA THR A 99 5.39 14.20 17.43
C THR A 99 4.23 15.04 16.88
N PRO A 100 4.39 16.37 16.77
CA PRO A 100 3.37 17.25 16.18
C PRO A 100 2.90 16.80 14.78
N ARG A 101 3.75 16.15 14.00
CA ARG A 101 3.42 15.66 12.65
C ARG A 101 2.75 14.30 12.67
N TRP A 102 3.16 13.40 13.56
CA TRP A 102 2.74 12.00 13.51
C TRP A 102 2.53 11.40 14.88
N LEU A 103 1.56 10.50 14.96
CA LEU A 103 1.60 9.41 15.92
C LEU A 103 2.22 8.19 15.23
N ALA A 104 3.55 8.15 15.23
CA ALA A 104 4.38 7.24 14.45
C ALA A 104 4.67 5.90 15.15
N ALA A 105 5.01 4.88 14.38
CA ALA A 105 5.64 3.69 14.93
C ALA A 105 6.95 4.02 15.67
N PRO A 106 7.34 3.26 16.72
CA PRO A 106 8.66 3.37 17.31
C PRO A 106 9.76 3.26 16.26
N ARG A 107 10.86 4.01 16.39
CA ARG A 107 11.96 3.98 15.40
C ARG A 107 12.58 2.59 15.27
N LYS A 108 12.73 1.88 16.39
CA LYS A 108 13.15 0.48 16.43
C LYS A 108 12.28 -0.41 15.54
N PHE A 109 10.96 -0.23 15.57
CA PHE A 109 10.04 -0.93 14.66
C PHE A 109 10.33 -0.58 13.20
N LEU A 110 10.50 0.70 12.85
CA LEU A 110 10.77 1.13 11.48
C LEU A 110 12.08 0.55 10.92
N VAL A 111 13.14 0.53 11.74
CA VAL A 111 14.43 -0.08 11.36
C VAL A 111 14.29 -1.59 11.16
N HIS A 112 13.62 -2.29 12.07
CA HIS A 112 13.35 -3.71 11.91
C HIS A 112 12.50 -4.00 10.67
N LEU A 113 11.45 -3.22 10.42
CA LEU A 113 10.62 -3.37 9.24
C LEU A 113 11.45 -3.20 7.97
N GLU A 114 12.31 -2.18 7.89
CA GLU A 114 13.16 -2.00 6.70
C GLU A 114 14.12 -3.19 6.51
N ALA A 115 14.82 -3.58 7.57
CA ALA A 115 15.82 -4.65 7.52
C ALA A 115 15.21 -6.04 7.24
N SER A 116 13.95 -6.26 7.62
CA SER A 116 13.33 -7.58 7.63
C SER A 116 12.02 -7.66 6.87
N ARG A 117 11.57 -6.64 6.14
CA ARG A 117 10.25 -6.60 5.44
C ARG A 117 9.94 -7.88 4.66
N TYR A 118 10.93 -8.45 3.98
CA TYR A 118 10.75 -9.66 3.19
C TYR A 118 10.58 -10.93 4.04
N TRP A 119 11.08 -10.95 5.27
CA TRP A 119 11.06 -12.14 6.14
C TRP A 119 10.09 -12.00 7.34
N ALA A 120 9.91 -10.81 7.89
CA ALA A 120 9.14 -10.58 9.10
C ALA A 120 7.70 -10.12 8.86
N PHE A 121 7.43 -9.37 7.77
CA PHE A 121 6.07 -8.86 7.53
C PHE A 121 5.08 -10.01 7.38
N GLY A 122 3.96 -9.89 8.10
CA GLY A 122 2.91 -10.87 8.24
C GLY A 122 3.25 -12.09 9.08
N ARG A 123 4.48 -12.23 9.60
CA ARG A 123 4.95 -13.45 10.30
C ARG A 123 5.53 -13.22 11.68
N ALA A 124 6.18 -12.08 11.90
CA ALA A 124 6.82 -11.79 13.17
C ALA A 124 5.78 -11.29 14.19
N LYS A 125 5.41 -12.14 15.16
CA LYS A 125 4.46 -11.80 16.23
C LYS A 125 4.91 -10.58 17.06
N SER A 126 6.23 -10.38 17.21
CA SER A 126 6.81 -9.21 17.88
C SER A 126 6.54 -7.88 17.15
N MET A 127 6.13 -7.93 15.88
CA MET A 127 5.79 -6.76 15.06
C MET A 127 4.28 -6.49 15.01
N LYS A 128 3.46 -7.19 15.82
CA LYS A 128 2.01 -7.00 15.87
C LYS A 128 1.65 -5.53 16.05
N CYS A 129 0.82 -5.03 15.15
CA CYS A 129 0.33 -3.65 15.16
C CYS A 129 -0.40 -3.37 16.47
N PRO A 130 -0.14 -2.24 17.16
CA PRO A 130 -0.82 -1.93 18.42
C PRO A 130 -2.32 -1.71 18.23
N TYR A 131 -2.79 -1.42 17.00
CA TYR A 131 -4.20 -1.21 16.68
C TYR A 131 -4.93 -2.49 16.24
N TYR A 132 -4.26 -3.65 16.25
CA TYR A 132 -4.91 -4.92 15.95
C TYR A 132 -5.75 -5.40 17.14
N ASP A 133 -7.03 -5.61 16.93
CA ASP A 133 -7.99 -6.03 17.94
C ASP A 133 -8.83 -7.19 17.42
N ASP A 134 -8.55 -8.39 17.92
CA ASP A 134 -9.25 -9.64 17.58
C ASP A 134 -9.63 -9.82 16.09
N GLY A 135 -8.63 -9.74 15.21
CA GLY A 135 -8.83 -9.89 13.77
C GLY A 135 -9.23 -8.61 13.02
N ARG A 136 -9.53 -7.53 13.75
CA ARG A 136 -9.95 -6.22 13.21
C ARG A 136 -8.95 -5.13 13.56
N CYS A 137 -9.13 -3.94 12.98
CA CYS A 137 -8.37 -2.75 13.32
C CYS A 137 -9.21 -1.82 14.18
N SER A 138 -8.75 -1.49 15.38
CA SER A 138 -9.45 -0.61 16.32
C SER A 138 -9.56 0.85 15.85
N ILE A 139 -8.93 1.19 14.72
CA ILE A 139 -8.99 2.51 14.07
C ILE A 139 -9.41 2.41 12.60
N TRP A 140 -10.12 1.34 12.22
CA TRP A 140 -10.39 0.98 10.82
C TRP A 140 -10.87 2.15 9.94
N HIS A 141 -11.77 2.98 10.46
CA HIS A 141 -12.35 4.13 9.77
C HIS A 141 -11.36 5.27 9.51
N HIS A 142 -10.30 5.39 10.30
CA HIS A 142 -9.34 6.51 10.25
C HIS A 142 -7.91 6.01 9.99
N ARG A 143 -7.78 4.91 9.26
CA ARG A 143 -6.48 4.38 8.84
C ARG A 143 -5.82 5.30 7.83
N GLU A 144 -4.50 5.35 7.90
CA GLU A 144 -3.68 6.06 6.91
C GLU A 144 -3.57 5.28 5.60
N THR A 145 -3.01 5.97 4.60
CA THR A 145 -2.93 5.51 3.21
C THR A 145 -2.40 4.09 3.04
N VAL A 146 -1.28 3.70 3.68
CA VAL A 146 -0.66 2.38 3.50
C VAL A 146 -1.64 1.27 3.91
N CYS A 147 -2.23 1.37 5.09
CA CYS A 147 -3.21 0.39 5.57
C CYS A 147 -4.51 0.37 4.73
N SER A 148 -4.92 1.51 4.17
CA SER A 148 -6.14 1.60 3.33
C SER A 148 -5.95 1.08 1.90
N THR A 149 -4.71 0.99 1.42
CA THR A 149 -4.37 0.62 0.03
C THR A 149 -3.55 -0.66 -0.09
N PHE A 150 -3.21 -1.31 1.03
CA PHE A 150 -2.48 -2.57 1.03
C PHE A 150 -3.42 -3.77 0.86
N PHE A 151 -3.09 -4.62 -0.11
CA PHE A 151 -3.73 -5.91 -0.32
C PHE A 151 -2.65 -6.98 -0.54
N CYS A 152 -2.88 -8.19 -0.02
CA CYS A 152 -1.92 -9.29 -0.19
C CYS A 152 -2.05 -9.98 -1.55
N LYS A 153 -3.24 -9.94 -2.15
CA LYS A 153 -3.59 -10.50 -3.46
C LYS A 153 -4.46 -9.50 -4.21
N TYR A 154 -4.33 -9.48 -5.53
CA TYR A 154 -4.98 -8.50 -6.39
C TYR A 154 -5.78 -9.19 -7.50
N GLU A 155 -7.07 -8.90 -7.66
CA GLU A 155 -7.92 -9.47 -8.72
C GLU A 155 -7.36 -9.14 -10.11
N GLY A 156 -6.96 -7.88 -10.28
CA GLY A 156 -6.27 -7.39 -11.48
C GLY A 156 -4.80 -7.79 -11.58
N ALA A 157 -4.31 -8.65 -10.68
CA ALA A 157 -2.91 -9.06 -10.59
C ALA A 157 -1.94 -7.86 -10.62
N GLN A 158 -0.97 -7.79 -11.54
CA GLN A 158 0.00 -6.70 -11.62
C GLN A 158 -0.64 -5.34 -11.86
N TYR A 159 -1.76 -5.30 -12.58
CA TYR A 159 -2.48 -4.06 -12.87
C TYR A 159 -3.21 -3.56 -11.61
N GLY A 160 -3.75 -4.49 -10.82
CA GLY A 160 -4.34 -4.20 -9.52
C GLY A 160 -3.28 -3.65 -8.56
N TRP A 161 -2.15 -4.36 -8.44
CA TRP A 161 -1.02 -3.91 -7.62
C TRP A 161 -0.53 -2.52 -8.04
N ALA A 162 -0.34 -2.29 -9.34
CA ALA A 162 0.12 -0.99 -9.86
C ALA A 162 -0.84 0.15 -9.55
N PHE A 163 -2.15 -0.08 -9.67
CA PHE A 163 -3.15 0.92 -9.31
C PHE A 163 -3.12 1.26 -7.81
N TRP A 164 -3.16 0.25 -6.94
CA TRP A 164 -3.16 0.49 -5.50
C TRP A 164 -1.84 1.11 -5.01
N ASP A 165 -0.71 0.74 -5.60
CA ASP A 165 0.57 1.38 -5.31
C ASP A 165 0.59 2.85 -5.76
N ALA A 166 0.09 3.17 -6.95
CA ALA A 166 -0.05 4.55 -7.42
C ALA A 166 -1.00 5.37 -6.51
N MET A 167 -2.15 4.79 -6.14
CA MET A 167 -3.09 5.41 -5.21
C MET A 167 -2.45 5.68 -3.84
N LYS A 168 -1.69 4.71 -3.30
CA LYS A 168 -0.94 4.86 -2.05
C LYS A 168 0.05 6.02 -2.15
N GLN A 169 0.82 6.10 -3.25
CA GLN A 169 1.81 7.16 -3.46
C GLN A 169 1.17 8.54 -3.53
N TYR A 170 0.07 8.68 -4.29
CA TYR A 170 -0.70 9.92 -4.36
C TYR A 170 -1.27 10.31 -2.99
N MET A 171 -1.97 9.39 -2.32
CA MET A 171 -2.57 9.63 -1.01
C MET A 171 -1.53 9.94 0.07
N PHE A 172 -0.33 9.36 0.00
CA PHE A 172 0.78 9.73 0.88
C PHE A 172 1.20 11.21 0.72
N ARG A 173 1.14 11.74 -0.52
CA ARG A 173 1.37 13.18 -0.75
C ARG A 173 0.24 14.03 -0.22
N VAL A 174 -1.02 13.62 -0.42
CA VAL A 174 -2.18 14.29 0.17
C VAL A 174 -2.04 14.35 1.69
N GLU A 175 -1.78 13.22 2.34
CA GLU A 175 -1.60 13.12 3.78
C GLU A 175 -0.45 14.01 4.27
N SER A 176 0.69 13.97 3.60
CA SER A 176 1.84 14.81 3.94
C SER A 176 1.50 16.30 3.84
N ALA A 177 0.82 16.72 2.76
CA ALA A 177 0.47 18.12 2.53
C ALA A 177 -0.53 18.64 3.56
N LEU A 178 -1.58 17.87 3.86
CA LEU A 178 -2.58 18.22 4.87
C LEU A 178 -1.99 18.23 6.28
N THR A 179 -1.06 17.31 6.59
CA THR A 179 -0.32 17.32 7.85
C THR A 179 0.50 18.60 8.02
N GLN A 180 1.22 19.03 6.96
CA GLN A 180 1.98 20.29 7.00
C GLN A 180 1.07 21.51 7.10
N TYR A 181 -0.07 21.50 6.42
CA TYR A 181 -1.08 22.54 6.57
C TYR A 181 -1.54 22.64 8.04
N ALA A 182 -1.92 21.52 8.66
CA ALA A 182 -2.37 21.49 10.04
C ALA A 182 -1.32 22.03 11.03
N ILE A 183 -0.05 21.65 10.86
CA ILE A 183 1.05 22.17 11.70
C ILE A 183 1.15 23.70 11.58
N ARG A 184 1.21 24.22 10.35
CA ARG A 184 1.34 25.66 10.12
C ARG A 184 0.16 26.47 10.69
N THR A 185 -1.02 25.88 10.70
CA THR A 185 -2.24 26.51 11.19
C THR A 185 -2.36 26.46 12.72
N VAL A 186 -2.04 25.32 13.33
CA VAL A 186 -2.35 25.05 14.76
C VAL A 186 -1.15 25.29 15.68
N GLY A 187 0.06 24.97 15.22
CA GLY A 187 1.27 25.07 16.03
C GLY A 187 2.49 25.39 15.18
N PRO A 188 2.59 26.60 14.60
CA PRO A 188 3.73 26.99 13.77
C PRO A 188 5.08 26.94 14.51
N ASP A 189 5.05 27.03 15.84
CA ASP A 189 6.25 26.97 16.70
C ASP A 189 6.63 25.54 17.11
N THR A 190 5.84 24.53 16.71
CA THR A 190 6.17 23.13 16.97
C THR A 190 7.31 22.66 16.08
N THR A 191 8.10 21.70 16.56
CA THR A 191 9.25 21.18 15.83
C THR A 191 9.24 19.66 15.76
N GLU A 192 9.98 19.11 14.81
CA GLU A 192 10.12 17.67 14.61
C GLU A 192 11.53 17.18 14.97
N PRO A 193 11.67 15.93 15.44
CA PRO A 193 12.97 15.33 15.65
C PRO A 193 13.73 15.15 14.32
N THR A 194 14.98 15.59 14.30
CA THR A 194 15.89 15.43 13.14
C THR A 194 16.76 14.18 13.32
N ILE A 195 16.16 13.01 13.22
CA ILE A 195 16.88 11.73 13.27
C ILE A 195 16.68 11.00 11.94
N GLY A 196 17.79 10.57 11.34
CA GLY A 196 17.80 9.87 10.04
C GLY A 196 16.94 8.61 10.03
N ARG A 197 16.45 8.21 8.84
CA ARG A 197 15.49 7.11 8.66
C ARG A 197 15.92 5.78 9.28
N LEU A 198 17.19 5.43 9.15
CA LEU A 198 17.76 4.15 9.64
C LEU A 198 18.67 4.35 10.85
N LYS A 199 18.46 5.41 11.62
CA LYS A 199 19.19 5.70 12.84
C LYS A 199 18.28 5.56 14.05
N MET A 200 18.84 5.01 15.12
CA MET A 200 18.23 4.87 16.44
C MET A 200 19.09 5.63 17.45
N THR A 201 18.45 6.27 18.43
CA THR A 201 19.11 6.74 19.64
C THR A 201 19.21 5.61 20.67
N LEU A 202 19.85 5.86 21.81
CA LEU A 202 19.87 4.90 22.91
C LEU A 202 18.45 4.64 23.44
N GLU A 203 17.65 5.70 23.57
CA GLU A 203 16.26 5.66 24.01
C GLU A 203 15.42 4.78 23.07
N ASP A 204 15.61 4.87 21.76
CA ASP A 204 14.93 4.03 20.78
C ASP A 204 15.25 2.54 20.97
N VAL A 205 16.49 2.19 21.29
CA VAL A 205 16.92 0.79 21.47
C VAL A 205 16.30 0.19 22.74
N GLU A 206 16.23 0.99 23.80
CA GLU A 206 15.73 0.62 25.12
C GLU A 206 14.21 0.83 25.30
N ASP A 207 13.50 1.18 24.22
CA ASP A 207 12.06 1.46 24.23
C ASP A 207 11.68 2.53 25.29
N ARG A 208 12.51 3.58 25.41
CA ARG A 208 12.30 4.74 26.29
C ARG A 208 11.80 5.96 25.50
N PRO A 209 11.05 6.87 26.13
CA PRO A 209 10.70 8.13 25.50
C PRO A 209 11.94 8.99 25.23
N PRO A 210 11.86 9.95 24.29
CA PRO A 210 12.91 10.95 24.10
C PRO A 210 13.17 11.73 25.41
N PRO A 211 14.38 12.27 25.61
CA PRO A 211 14.68 13.10 26.77
C PRO A 211 13.69 14.25 26.94
N GLU A 212 13.33 14.59 28.19
CA GLU A 212 12.25 15.55 28.47
C GLU A 212 12.46 16.91 27.79
N ALA A 213 13.69 17.44 27.80
CA ALA A 213 14.03 18.70 27.15
C ALA A 213 13.85 18.63 25.63
N GLU A 214 14.12 17.48 25.02
CA GLU A 214 13.93 17.27 23.59
C GLU A 214 12.43 17.19 23.24
N TYR A 215 11.67 16.42 24.02
CA TYR A 215 10.23 16.29 23.86
C TYR A 215 9.50 17.63 24.06
N ALA A 216 9.89 18.41 25.07
CA ALA A 216 9.36 19.75 25.30
C ALA A 216 9.59 20.69 24.11
N ARG A 217 10.72 20.56 23.41
CA ARG A 217 11.03 21.37 22.22
C ARG A 217 10.14 21.02 21.02
N TYR A 218 9.73 19.76 20.88
CA TYR A 218 8.80 19.38 19.80
C TYR A 218 7.46 20.09 19.97
N TRP A 219 6.95 20.08 21.19
CA TRP A 219 5.58 20.49 21.49
C TRP A 219 5.44 21.96 21.85
N GLY A 220 6.49 22.61 22.38
CA GLY A 220 6.42 24.02 22.77
C GLY A 220 5.26 24.29 23.73
N SER A 221 4.37 25.21 23.35
CA SER A 221 3.17 25.56 24.14
C SER A 221 2.10 24.46 24.21
N TRP A 222 2.23 23.40 23.40
CA TRP A 222 1.34 22.24 23.38
C TRP A 222 1.82 21.08 24.25
N LEU A 223 2.93 21.21 24.96
CA LEU A 223 3.42 20.17 25.86
C LEU A 223 2.36 19.79 26.90
N GLY A 224 2.04 18.50 27.02
CA GLY A 224 0.99 18.00 27.91
C GLY A 224 -0.44 18.24 27.39
N ARG A 225 -0.59 18.77 26.18
CA ARG A 225 -1.86 19.01 25.47
C ARG A 225 -1.88 18.33 24.10
N GLU A 226 -1.15 17.23 23.95
CA GLU A 226 -0.93 16.55 22.67
C GLU A 226 -2.24 16.05 22.05
N GLU A 227 -3.15 15.47 22.83
CA GLU A 227 -4.48 15.05 22.35
C GLU A 227 -5.27 16.25 21.81
N ALA A 228 -5.28 17.37 22.54
CA ALA A 228 -5.96 18.59 22.12
C ALA A 228 -5.32 19.21 20.85
N PHE A 229 -4.00 19.12 20.70
CA PHE A 229 -3.31 19.54 19.49
C PHE A 229 -3.78 18.73 18.28
N TYR A 230 -3.82 17.40 18.39
CA TYR A 230 -4.26 16.54 17.29
C TYR A 230 -5.73 16.80 16.91
N ILE A 231 -6.61 17.00 17.89
CA ILE A 231 -8.01 17.38 17.64
C ILE A 231 -8.07 18.72 16.89
N ALA A 232 -7.30 19.73 17.30
CA ALA A 232 -7.23 21.00 16.60
C ALA A 232 -6.68 20.86 15.16
N CYS A 233 -5.72 19.95 14.92
CA CYS A 233 -5.28 19.61 13.57
C CYS A 233 -6.40 19.00 12.72
N HIS A 234 -7.22 18.12 13.31
CA HIS A 234 -8.39 17.56 12.64
C HIS A 234 -9.43 18.63 12.28
N GLU A 235 -9.73 19.53 13.21
CA GLU A 235 -10.65 20.67 12.96
C GLU A 235 -10.13 21.57 11.83
N ALA A 236 -8.83 21.90 11.85
CA ALA A 236 -8.21 22.72 10.81
C ALA A 236 -8.35 22.09 9.41
N VAL A 237 -8.06 20.79 9.27
CA VAL A 237 -8.19 20.09 7.98
C VAL A 237 -9.66 19.90 7.58
N SER A 238 -10.54 19.59 8.53
CA SER A 238 -11.97 19.37 8.25
C SER A 238 -12.71 20.65 7.86
N SER A 239 -12.15 21.83 8.19
CA SER A 239 -12.67 23.12 7.76
C SER A 239 -12.34 23.47 6.30
N LEU A 240 -11.48 22.70 5.64
CA LEU A 240 -11.11 22.92 4.24
C LEU A 240 -12.20 22.45 3.30
N ASP A 241 -12.46 23.23 2.26
CA ASP A 241 -13.23 22.79 1.11
C ASP A 241 -12.32 22.16 0.03
N ALA A 242 -12.94 21.54 -0.97
CA ALA A 242 -12.24 20.91 -2.07
C ALA A 242 -11.35 21.89 -2.87
N ALA A 243 -11.76 23.15 -3.00
CA ALA A 243 -11.00 24.17 -3.72
C ALA A 243 -9.69 24.48 -2.99
N ARG A 244 -9.75 24.66 -1.67
CA ARG A 244 -8.57 24.93 -0.86
C ARG A 244 -7.63 23.74 -0.79
N VAL A 245 -8.15 22.51 -0.74
CA VAL A 245 -7.31 21.31 -0.83
C VAL A 245 -6.63 21.21 -2.19
N ALA A 246 -7.34 21.50 -3.29
CA ALA A 246 -6.74 21.55 -4.62
C ALA A 246 -5.57 22.55 -4.69
N GLU A 247 -5.73 23.76 -4.15
CA GLU A 247 -4.65 24.77 -4.08
C GLU A 247 -3.42 24.26 -3.30
N ILE A 248 -3.64 23.57 -2.17
CA ILE A 248 -2.55 22.97 -1.38
C ILE A 248 -1.82 21.89 -2.19
N LEU A 249 -2.57 21.05 -2.90
CA LEU A 249 -1.99 19.96 -3.70
C LEU A 249 -1.27 20.48 -4.96
N ASP A 250 -1.79 21.52 -5.61
CA ASP A 250 -1.13 22.17 -6.75
C ASP A 250 0.22 22.78 -6.35
N ALA A 251 0.33 23.30 -5.13
CA ALA A 251 1.59 23.77 -4.56
C ALA A 251 2.50 22.63 -4.03
N THR A 252 2.00 21.38 -3.99
CA THR A 252 2.75 20.23 -3.46
C THR A 252 3.53 19.54 -4.58
N PRO A 253 4.87 19.41 -4.46
CA PRO A 253 5.68 18.76 -5.49
C PRO A 253 5.19 17.36 -5.85
N ARG A 254 5.11 17.08 -7.16
CA ARG A 254 4.69 15.81 -7.77
C ARG A 254 3.24 15.38 -7.50
N ALA A 255 2.42 16.15 -6.78
CA ALA A 255 1.03 15.74 -6.51
C ALA A 255 0.22 15.55 -7.81
N LYS A 256 0.38 16.47 -8.77
CA LYS A 256 -0.27 16.38 -10.09
C LYS A 256 0.20 15.18 -10.91
N GLU A 257 1.52 14.95 -10.97
CA GLU A 257 2.13 13.79 -11.65
C GLU A 257 1.57 12.47 -11.09
N LEU A 258 1.56 12.32 -9.76
CA LEU A 258 1.06 11.12 -9.09
C LEU A 258 -0.46 10.95 -9.25
N SER A 259 -1.21 12.05 -9.30
CA SER A 259 -2.64 12.00 -9.62
C SER A 259 -2.85 11.42 -11.01
N SER A 260 -2.17 11.97 -12.03
CA SER A 260 -2.27 11.47 -13.40
C SER A 260 -1.85 10.01 -13.53
N GLU A 261 -0.74 9.61 -12.89
CA GLU A 261 -0.30 8.21 -12.87
C GLU A 261 -1.37 7.29 -12.26
N MET A 262 -1.97 7.68 -11.13
CA MET A 262 -3.05 6.92 -10.51
C MET A 262 -4.26 6.75 -11.45
N GLU A 263 -4.66 7.80 -12.17
CA GLU A 263 -5.76 7.71 -13.15
C GLU A 263 -5.44 6.75 -14.29
N GLU A 264 -4.22 6.83 -14.83
CA GLU A 264 -3.73 5.94 -15.89
C GLU A 264 -3.72 4.47 -15.44
N LYS A 265 -3.26 4.19 -14.21
CA LYS A 265 -3.27 2.81 -13.67
C LYS A 265 -4.68 2.31 -13.42
N TYR A 266 -5.60 3.16 -12.98
CA TYR A 266 -7.01 2.80 -12.84
C TYR A 266 -7.63 2.43 -14.19
N ASP A 267 -7.38 3.23 -15.23
CA ASP A 267 -7.91 2.97 -16.56
C ASP A 267 -7.30 1.69 -17.16
N ALA A 268 -6.00 1.47 -16.97
CA ALA A 268 -5.34 0.23 -17.38
C ALA A 268 -5.94 -1.00 -16.68
N LEU A 269 -6.25 -0.90 -15.39
CA LEU A 269 -6.88 -1.98 -14.61
C LEU A 269 -8.32 -2.26 -15.04
N THR A 270 -9.13 -1.21 -15.24
CA THR A 270 -10.57 -1.36 -15.50
C THR A 270 -10.90 -1.59 -16.97
N LYS A 271 -9.99 -1.22 -17.88
CA LYS A 271 -10.14 -1.40 -19.33
C LYS A 271 -8.81 -1.92 -19.90
N PRO A 272 -8.38 -3.12 -19.51
CA PRO A 272 -7.10 -3.67 -19.95
C PRO A 272 -7.12 -3.87 -21.47
N LYS A 273 -5.98 -3.59 -22.10
CA LYS A 273 -5.75 -3.78 -23.53
C LYS A 273 -4.55 -4.67 -23.73
N LEU A 274 -4.65 -5.60 -24.68
CA LEU A 274 -3.50 -6.39 -25.07
C LEU A 274 -2.51 -5.50 -25.79
N HIS A 275 -1.24 -5.68 -25.44
CA HIS A 275 -0.16 -5.09 -26.22
C HIS A 275 -0.05 -5.81 -27.56
N GLU A 276 0.35 -5.06 -28.59
CA GLU A 276 0.50 -5.60 -29.94
C GLU A 276 1.53 -6.74 -29.99
N ARG A 277 2.57 -6.64 -29.15
CA ARG A 277 3.68 -7.60 -29.04
C ARG A 277 3.91 -7.94 -27.58
N LEU A 278 4.19 -9.22 -27.33
CA LEU A 278 4.42 -9.76 -26.00
C LEU A 278 5.57 -10.76 -26.05
N VAL A 279 6.32 -10.83 -24.96
CA VAL A 279 7.41 -11.79 -24.74
C VAL A 279 7.26 -12.39 -23.34
N ARG A 280 7.80 -13.60 -23.13
CA ARG A 280 7.93 -14.15 -21.78
C ARG A 280 8.70 -13.18 -20.88
N ASN A 281 8.13 -12.89 -19.71
CA ASN A 281 8.82 -12.09 -18.70
C ASN A 281 10.03 -12.85 -18.16
N ARG A 282 11.22 -12.28 -18.32
CA ARG A 282 12.49 -12.89 -17.86
C ARG A 282 12.70 -12.81 -16.35
N LYS A 283 11.84 -12.06 -15.63
CA LYS A 283 11.90 -11.90 -14.17
C LYS A 283 11.07 -12.91 -13.39
N LEU A 284 10.39 -13.84 -14.07
CA LEU A 284 9.61 -14.89 -13.43
C LEU A 284 10.52 -15.79 -12.58
N GLU A 285 10.14 -16.03 -11.32
CA GLU A 285 10.72 -17.11 -10.54
C GLU A 285 9.93 -18.39 -10.85
N VAL A 286 10.63 -19.44 -11.25
CA VAL A 286 10.01 -20.70 -11.72
C VAL A 286 10.59 -21.88 -10.95
N VAL A 287 9.72 -22.65 -10.31
CA VAL A 287 10.09 -23.86 -9.57
C VAL A 287 9.44 -25.07 -10.25
N PRO A 288 10.21 -26.12 -10.61
CA PRO A 288 9.64 -27.33 -11.20
C PRO A 288 8.62 -28.00 -10.27
N ALA A 289 7.53 -28.51 -10.85
CA ALA A 289 6.51 -29.27 -10.16
C ALA A 289 6.03 -30.44 -11.04
N THR A 290 5.36 -31.43 -10.46
CA THR A 290 4.81 -32.54 -11.26
C THR A 290 3.74 -32.02 -12.23
N GLY A 291 3.95 -32.21 -13.53
CA GLY A 291 3.03 -31.80 -14.60
C GLY A 291 3.12 -30.33 -15.01
N GLY A 292 4.15 -29.59 -14.58
CA GLY A 292 4.33 -28.19 -14.92
C GLY A 292 5.34 -27.46 -14.04
N VAL A 293 5.05 -26.20 -13.75
CA VAL A 293 5.89 -25.34 -12.93
C VAL A 293 5.05 -24.47 -12.00
N VAL A 294 5.59 -24.11 -10.85
CA VAL A 294 5.06 -23.04 -10.01
C VAL A 294 5.74 -21.74 -10.42
N VAL A 295 4.94 -20.71 -10.70
CA VAL A 295 5.41 -19.39 -11.13
C VAL A 295 5.13 -18.38 -10.04
N THR A 296 6.15 -17.61 -9.68
CA THR A 296 5.99 -16.32 -8.99
C THR A 296 6.27 -15.21 -10.00
N SER A 297 5.30 -14.35 -10.23
CA SER A 297 5.40 -13.23 -11.16
C SER A 297 5.38 -11.89 -10.41
N TYR A 298 4.23 -11.23 -10.39
CA TYR A 298 4.06 -9.87 -9.89
C TYR A 298 4.11 -9.77 -8.35
N SER A 299 3.76 -10.84 -7.64
CA SER A 299 3.71 -10.88 -6.18
C SER A 299 4.14 -12.25 -5.64
N ARG A 300 5.06 -12.23 -4.69
CA ARG A 300 5.47 -13.41 -3.90
C ARG A 300 4.37 -14.04 -3.05
N TYR A 301 3.28 -13.31 -2.84
CA TYR A 301 2.12 -13.76 -2.07
C TYR A 301 1.08 -14.46 -2.96
N ASP A 302 1.25 -14.41 -4.28
CA ASP A 302 0.30 -14.99 -5.23
C ASP A 302 0.99 -15.88 -6.28
N PRO A 303 1.83 -16.85 -5.88
CA PRO A 303 2.35 -17.84 -6.82
C PRO A 303 1.22 -18.76 -7.30
N PHE A 304 1.34 -19.27 -8.52
CA PHE A 304 0.34 -20.15 -9.12
C PHE A 304 1.00 -21.26 -9.95
N PHE A 305 0.28 -22.36 -10.13
CA PHE A 305 0.72 -23.47 -10.98
C PHE A 305 0.42 -23.17 -12.46
N MET A 306 1.41 -23.42 -13.31
CA MET A 306 1.34 -23.34 -14.75
C MET A 306 1.65 -24.72 -15.32
N SER A 307 0.69 -25.31 -16.04
CA SER A 307 0.89 -26.63 -16.67
C SER A 307 1.97 -26.59 -17.75
N GLU A 308 2.51 -27.75 -18.13
CA GLU A 308 3.47 -27.86 -19.23
C GLU A 308 2.96 -27.23 -20.53
N ALA A 309 1.68 -27.46 -20.88
CA ALA A 309 1.07 -26.86 -22.07
C ALA A 309 1.01 -25.33 -22.00
N LEU A 310 0.68 -24.76 -20.84
CA LEU A 310 0.65 -23.31 -20.67
C LEU A 310 2.07 -22.71 -20.66
N ALA A 311 3.05 -23.44 -20.12
CA ALA A 311 4.45 -23.05 -20.18
C ALA A 311 4.95 -22.99 -21.63
N GLN A 312 4.58 -23.97 -22.48
CA GLN A 312 4.88 -23.97 -23.91
C GLN A 312 4.28 -22.76 -24.63
N VAL A 313 3.01 -22.42 -24.32
CA VAL A 313 2.36 -21.20 -24.86
C VAL A 313 3.17 -19.96 -24.50
N VAL A 314 3.59 -19.82 -23.23
CA VAL A 314 4.38 -18.66 -22.76
C VAL A 314 5.74 -18.59 -23.46
N ASP A 315 6.42 -19.72 -23.64
CA ASP A 315 7.69 -19.83 -24.36
C ASP A 315 7.57 -19.56 -25.86
N GLY A 316 6.37 -19.70 -26.40
CA GLY A 316 6.05 -19.39 -27.78
C GLY A 316 6.08 -17.90 -28.14
N PHE A 317 5.99 -16.97 -27.17
CA PHE A 317 5.94 -15.54 -27.44
C PHE A 317 7.31 -14.96 -27.82
N ARG A 318 7.38 -14.29 -28.98
CA ARG A 318 8.62 -13.73 -29.57
C ARG A 318 8.55 -12.22 -29.70
N GLU A 319 9.70 -11.57 -29.62
CA GLU A 319 9.82 -10.10 -29.62
C GLU A 319 9.46 -9.46 -30.97
N ASP A 320 9.74 -10.18 -32.05
CA ASP A 320 9.56 -9.73 -33.43
C ASP A 320 8.16 -10.01 -34.01
N GLU A 321 7.31 -10.73 -33.27
CA GLU A 321 6.02 -11.25 -33.74
C GLU A 321 4.83 -10.61 -32.98
N PRO A 322 3.82 -10.03 -33.67
CA PRO A 322 2.59 -9.59 -33.03
C PRO A 322 1.83 -10.74 -32.35
N VAL A 323 1.06 -10.43 -31.30
CA VAL A 323 0.26 -11.43 -30.56
C VAL A 323 -0.64 -12.23 -31.51
N ARG A 324 -1.31 -11.56 -32.45
CA ARG A 324 -2.18 -12.23 -33.43
C ARG A 324 -1.46 -13.28 -34.27
N GLU A 325 -0.23 -12.99 -34.70
CA GLU A 325 0.58 -13.90 -35.51
C GLU A 325 1.11 -15.05 -34.64
N THR A 326 1.57 -14.74 -33.42
CA THR A 326 1.97 -15.74 -32.42
C THR A 326 0.86 -16.75 -32.18
N LEU A 327 -0.37 -16.29 -31.96
CA LEU A 327 -1.53 -17.17 -31.73
C LEU A 327 -1.86 -18.05 -32.95
N ALA A 328 -1.81 -17.47 -34.16
CA ALA A 328 -2.01 -18.22 -35.39
C ALA A 328 -0.92 -19.29 -35.60
N ARG A 329 0.33 -18.98 -35.26
CA ARG A 329 1.47 -19.88 -35.32
C ARG A 329 1.35 -21.02 -34.30
N LEU A 330 1.09 -20.71 -33.03
CA LEU A 330 0.89 -21.72 -31.97
C LEU A 330 -0.20 -22.72 -32.35
N LYS A 331 -1.31 -22.24 -32.92
CA LYS A 331 -2.39 -23.10 -33.40
C LYS A 331 -1.96 -23.99 -34.57
N ARG A 332 -1.24 -23.45 -35.54
CA ARG A 332 -0.83 -24.16 -36.76
C ARG A 332 0.29 -25.17 -36.52
N ASP A 333 1.32 -24.77 -35.79
CA ASP A 333 2.58 -25.52 -35.69
C ASP A 333 2.62 -26.42 -34.45
N GLU A 334 1.93 -26.03 -33.37
CA GLU A 334 1.96 -26.73 -32.08
C GLU A 334 0.58 -27.29 -31.68
N GLY A 335 -0.48 -27.00 -32.44
CA GLY A 335 -1.84 -27.43 -32.15
C GLY A 335 -2.46 -26.76 -30.91
N LEU A 336 -1.87 -25.65 -30.44
CA LEU A 336 -2.29 -24.93 -29.23
C LEU A 336 -3.28 -23.82 -29.60
N ASP A 337 -4.57 -24.05 -29.35
CA ASP A 337 -5.63 -23.05 -29.55
C ASP A 337 -5.80 -22.20 -28.28
N VAL A 338 -5.19 -21.01 -28.28
CA VAL A 338 -5.10 -20.13 -27.11
C VAL A 338 -6.06 -18.94 -27.27
N PRO A 339 -7.07 -18.80 -26.39
CA PRO A 339 -8.00 -17.68 -26.45
C PRO A 339 -7.32 -16.36 -26.05
N GLU A 340 -7.77 -15.25 -26.64
CA GLU A 340 -7.22 -13.91 -26.39
C GLU A 340 -7.37 -13.50 -24.90
N GLU A 341 -8.45 -13.92 -24.25
CA GLU A 341 -8.72 -13.68 -22.84
C GLU A 341 -7.66 -14.34 -21.93
N LEU A 342 -7.14 -15.50 -22.32
CA LEU A 342 -6.05 -16.15 -21.58
C LEU A 342 -4.74 -15.35 -21.74
N VAL A 343 -4.46 -14.85 -22.94
CA VAL A 343 -3.29 -13.98 -23.17
C VAL A 343 -3.41 -12.69 -22.36
N MET A 344 -4.60 -12.09 -22.31
CA MET A 344 -4.86 -10.92 -21.46
C MET A 344 -4.59 -11.25 -20.01
N ARG A 345 -5.04 -12.42 -19.53
CA ARG A 345 -4.79 -12.83 -18.15
C ARG A 345 -3.30 -13.06 -17.86
N LEU A 346 -2.56 -13.66 -18.79
CA LEU A 346 -1.10 -13.84 -18.68
C LEU A 346 -0.37 -12.48 -18.65
N GLN A 347 -0.81 -11.52 -19.45
CA GLN A 347 -0.29 -10.15 -19.44
C GLN A 347 -0.58 -9.45 -18.11
N MET A 348 -1.82 -9.55 -17.61
CA MET A 348 -2.18 -8.98 -16.31
C MET A 348 -1.43 -9.64 -15.14
N LEU A 349 -1.09 -10.92 -15.25
CA LEU A 349 -0.26 -11.64 -14.29
C LEU A 349 1.24 -11.33 -14.42
N ASP A 350 1.65 -10.46 -15.35
CA ASP A 350 3.07 -10.15 -15.63
C ASP A 350 3.87 -11.39 -16.08
N VAL A 351 3.21 -12.40 -16.67
CA VAL A 351 3.86 -13.62 -17.20
C VAL A 351 4.42 -13.36 -18.59
N VAL A 352 3.66 -12.63 -19.39
CA VAL A 352 4.09 -12.08 -20.67
C VAL A 352 4.00 -10.57 -20.60
N VAL A 353 4.99 -9.88 -21.15
CA VAL A 353 5.14 -8.43 -21.07
C VAL A 353 5.49 -7.86 -22.43
N PRO A 354 5.25 -6.56 -22.68
CA PRO A 354 5.78 -5.91 -23.87
C PRO A 354 7.30 -6.09 -23.95
N PRO A 355 7.87 -6.26 -25.16
CA PRO A 355 9.32 -6.23 -25.32
C PRO A 355 9.86 -4.88 -24.84
N SER A 356 10.99 -4.91 -24.11
CA SER A 356 11.68 -3.69 -23.72
C SER A 356 12.13 -2.95 -24.98
N PRO A 357 12.05 -1.60 -25.04
CA PRO A 357 12.70 -0.88 -26.11
C PRO A 357 14.18 -1.24 -26.13
N SER A 358 14.68 -1.70 -27.28
CA SER A 358 16.10 -1.99 -27.44
C SER A 358 16.91 -0.71 -27.18
N ASN A 359 17.88 -0.79 -26.28
CA ASN A 359 18.85 0.27 -26.01
C ASN A 359 19.88 0.41 -27.16
N ASP A 360 19.41 0.35 -28.40
CA ASP A 360 20.24 0.54 -29.59
C ASP A 360 20.28 2.04 -29.93
N GLY A 361 20.96 2.86 -29.12
CA GLY A 361 21.03 4.30 -29.39
C GLY A 361 21.94 5.17 -28.53
N GLU A 362 22.31 4.80 -27.31
CA GLU A 362 23.30 5.57 -26.54
C GLU A 362 24.69 4.96 -26.71
N LYS A 363 25.30 5.24 -27.88
CA LYS A 363 26.75 5.26 -27.96
C LYS A 363 27.22 6.51 -27.21
N SER A 364 27.90 6.24 -26.11
CA SER A 364 28.81 7.16 -25.43
C SER A 364 29.74 7.85 -26.42
N ASP A 365 29.67 9.18 -26.48
CA ASP A 365 30.82 10.06 -26.75
C ASP A 365 31.11 10.86 -25.47
#